data_AF-A0A945NC00-F1
#
_entry.id   AF-A0A945NC00-F1
#
_cell.length_a   1.000
_cell.length_b   1.000
_cell.length_c   1.000
_cell.angle_alpha   90.00
_cell.angle_beta   90.00
_cell.angle_gamma   90.00
#
_symmetry.space_group_name_H-M   'P 1'
#
loop_
_entity.id
_entity.type
_entity.pdbx_description
1 polymer ?
#
loop_
_entity_poly.entity_id
_entity_poly.type
_entity_poly.pdbx_seq_one_letter_code
_entity_poly.pdbx_strand_id
1 'polypeptide(L)'
;MAELEHFFQILQKKIGSSLRMHPWTTAQLNSSNIRLMSRKILGEKLLDQILPLFEVSEELTRFAGLQPLYDGINLLDPVYCRKDEVLRMLEKCTGLDDSQREQLTSAVMVFMDIVKKTDLNPMQLKSIKTLSLWWKIYPDLKPWYALKWLWQQGIAVPHSQSGYRAWRRFSHESNSESAKNANLHPKKWLEICEEQNVFGTAFEADRLAAAFSGEGRHAGLAGVCGNLPDCNNCELSLECHWYATNGNSENMAIEERIQRNKISTEDIPELMKWLLSSNPEEAKALQNSLNAEAPLKDWSRERLRELENQQPLDSNLILRLKALKEMCRNYGIEKLKPKDQFNSSREIFKHFHQQLENQKQEQFIIVLLDNKHRYLAEEDVTKGILNKSLVHPREVFASAIEHRAAALICIHNHPSGDPEPSQEDFRITERLVEVGKLVGIPVLDHVIVGGDNYTSFADKGLL
;
A
#
# COMPACT_ATOMS: atom_id res chain seq x y z
N MET A 1 -25.82 26.02 -2.98
CA MET A 1 -25.04 27.23 -3.34
C MET A 1 -24.07 27.64 -2.24
N ALA A 2 -24.51 27.89 -0.99
CA ALA A 2 -23.60 28.35 0.08
C ALA A 2 -22.37 27.43 0.31
N GLU A 3 -22.56 26.11 0.38
CA GLU A 3 -21.45 25.14 0.55
C GLU A 3 -20.57 24.99 -0.70
N LEU A 4 -21.17 25.11 -1.90
CA LEU A 4 -20.45 25.04 -3.19
C LEU A 4 -19.47 26.20 -3.32
N GLU A 5 -19.96 27.42 -3.09
CA GLU A 5 -19.13 28.62 -3.13
C GLU A 5 -18.09 28.57 -2.02
N HIS A 6 -18.44 28.09 -0.82
CA HIS A 6 -17.53 28.04 0.32
C HIS A 6 -16.30 27.16 0.05
N PHE A 7 -16.46 25.95 -0.50
CA PHE A 7 -15.33 25.08 -0.85
C PHE A 7 -14.34 25.78 -1.78
N PHE A 8 -14.84 26.30 -2.91
CA PHE A 8 -14.01 26.93 -3.92
C PHE A 8 -13.43 28.28 -3.44
N GLN A 9 -14.18 29.05 -2.63
CA GLN A 9 -13.69 30.30 -2.03
C GLN A 9 -12.50 30.04 -1.11
N ILE A 10 -12.52 28.96 -0.32
CA ILE A 10 -11.38 28.61 0.53
C ILE A 10 -10.19 28.14 -0.31
N LEU A 11 -10.42 27.28 -1.32
CA LEU A 11 -9.38 26.90 -2.28
C LEU A 11 -8.75 28.13 -2.97
N GLN A 12 -9.56 29.14 -3.30
CA GLN A 12 -9.10 30.39 -3.90
C GLN A 12 -8.29 31.25 -2.94
N LYS A 13 -8.79 31.49 -1.71
CA LYS A 13 -8.22 32.45 -0.77
C LYS A 13 -6.97 31.95 -0.06
N LYS A 14 -6.95 30.68 0.34
CA LYS A 14 -6.02 30.17 1.35
C LYS A 14 -4.92 29.29 0.78
N ILE A 15 -5.26 28.51 -0.24
CA ILE A 15 -4.35 27.53 -0.86
C ILE A 15 -3.74 28.09 -2.18
N GLY A 16 -4.18 29.28 -2.59
CA GLY A 16 -4.18 29.74 -3.97
C GLY A 16 -2.87 30.27 -4.55
N SER A 17 -1.82 30.60 -3.79
CA SER A 17 -0.56 31.05 -4.42
C SER A 17 0.38 29.87 -4.72
N SER A 18 0.64 29.02 -3.72
CA SER A 18 1.55 27.88 -3.83
C SER A 18 1.01 26.79 -4.77
N LEU A 19 -0.26 26.40 -4.65
CA LEU A 19 -0.84 25.38 -5.54
C LEU A 19 -1.03 25.89 -6.97
N ARG A 20 -1.43 27.17 -7.17
CA ARG A 20 -1.61 27.72 -8.53
C ARG A 20 -0.30 27.84 -9.29
N MET A 21 0.77 28.24 -8.60
CA MET A 21 2.09 28.43 -9.21
C MET A 21 2.92 27.14 -9.27
N HIS A 22 2.43 26.04 -8.67
CA HIS A 22 3.12 24.77 -8.76
C HIS A 22 3.29 24.33 -10.24
N PRO A 23 4.48 23.87 -10.65
CA PRO A 23 4.76 23.52 -12.06
C PRO A 23 3.70 22.59 -12.66
N TRP A 24 3.27 21.56 -11.94
CA TRP A 24 2.22 20.63 -12.38
C TRP A 24 0.89 21.34 -12.66
N THR A 25 0.45 22.23 -11.77
CA THR A 25 -0.81 22.98 -11.91
C THR A 25 -0.72 23.97 -13.07
N THR A 26 0.43 24.63 -13.25
CA THR A 26 0.65 25.54 -14.39
C THR A 26 0.72 24.81 -15.72
N ALA A 27 1.31 23.61 -15.77
CA ALA A 27 1.41 22.81 -16.99
C ALA A 27 0.03 22.44 -17.55
N GLN A 28 -0.98 22.31 -16.69
CA GLN A 28 -2.36 22.07 -17.13
C GLN A 28 -3.02 23.25 -17.88
N LEU A 29 -2.48 24.48 -17.77
CA LEU A 29 -2.98 25.67 -18.50
C LEU A 29 -2.58 25.68 -19.98
N ASN A 30 -1.47 25.03 -20.33
CA ASN A 30 -0.88 25.04 -21.67
C ASN A 30 -1.64 24.16 -22.69
N SER A 31 -2.78 23.59 -22.31
CA SER A 31 -3.72 22.92 -23.23
C SER A 31 -4.52 23.89 -24.11
N SER A 32 -4.53 25.19 -23.77
CA SER A 32 -5.23 26.24 -24.54
C SER A 32 -4.66 26.51 -25.95
N ASN A 33 -3.45 26.03 -26.24
CA ASN A 33 -2.82 26.10 -27.57
C ASN A 33 -2.95 24.80 -28.38
N ILE A 34 -3.75 23.83 -27.94
CA ILE A 34 -3.99 22.61 -28.72
C ILE A 34 -4.94 22.99 -29.87
N ARG A 35 -4.39 23.10 -31.09
CA ARG A 35 -5.20 23.03 -32.31
C ARG A 35 -6.02 21.76 -32.23
N LEU A 36 -7.34 21.90 -32.25
CA LEU A 36 -8.25 20.76 -32.33
C LEU A 36 -7.77 19.82 -33.43
N MET A 37 -7.65 18.55 -33.07
CA MET A 37 -7.21 17.51 -33.99
C MET A 37 -8.18 17.46 -35.17
N SER A 38 -7.67 17.19 -36.37
CA SER A 38 -8.57 16.90 -37.49
C SER A 38 -9.45 15.71 -37.13
N ARG A 39 -10.66 15.65 -37.71
CA ARG A 39 -11.57 14.50 -37.53
C ARG A 39 -10.85 13.17 -37.69
N LYS A 40 -9.94 13.09 -38.66
CA LYS A 40 -9.09 11.93 -38.89
C LYS A 40 -8.30 11.52 -37.65
N ILE A 41 -7.50 12.44 -37.13
CA ILE A 41 -6.61 12.12 -36.01
C ILE A 41 -7.42 11.86 -34.73
N LEU A 42 -8.53 12.58 -34.52
CA LEU A 42 -9.40 12.35 -33.37
C LEU A 42 -10.06 10.96 -33.43
N GLY A 43 -10.51 10.54 -34.62
CA GLY A 43 -11.09 9.22 -34.83
C GLY A 43 -10.09 8.09 -34.58
N GLU A 44 -8.87 8.20 -35.13
CA GLU A 44 -7.79 7.21 -34.90
C GLU A 44 -7.45 7.09 -33.42
N LYS A 45 -7.25 8.22 -32.73
CA LYS A 45 -6.96 8.23 -31.28
C LYS A 45 -8.11 7.72 -30.42
N LEU A 46 -9.35 7.88 -30.89
CA LEU A 46 -10.51 7.33 -30.20
C LEU A 46 -10.49 5.81 -30.28
N LEU A 47 -10.18 5.24 -31.44
CA LEU A 47 -10.04 3.80 -31.62
C LEU A 47 -8.94 3.25 -30.70
N ASP A 48 -7.75 3.86 -30.70
CA ASP A 48 -6.64 3.47 -29.81
C ASP A 48 -7.07 3.44 -28.33
N GLN A 49 -7.97 4.36 -27.93
CA GLN A 49 -8.46 4.46 -26.56
C GLN A 49 -9.51 3.39 -26.21
N ILE A 50 -10.39 3.03 -27.14
CA ILE A 50 -11.56 2.17 -26.84
C ILE A 50 -11.33 0.70 -27.16
N LEU A 51 -10.41 0.35 -28.07
CA LEU A 51 -10.13 -1.04 -28.43
C LEU A 51 -9.76 -1.91 -27.20
N PRO A 52 -8.85 -1.46 -26.30
CA PRO A 52 -8.56 -2.23 -25.08
C PRO A 52 -9.75 -2.30 -24.11
N LEU A 53 -10.68 -1.34 -24.17
CA LEU A 53 -11.87 -1.32 -23.31
C LEU A 53 -12.92 -2.35 -23.74
N PHE A 54 -12.86 -2.78 -25.00
CA PHE A 54 -13.69 -3.84 -25.57
C PHE A 54 -12.95 -5.19 -25.67
N GLU A 55 -11.86 -5.34 -24.91
CA GLU A 55 -11.09 -6.58 -24.82
C GLU A 55 -10.54 -7.05 -26.19
N VAL A 56 -10.27 -6.11 -27.10
CA VAL A 56 -9.62 -6.41 -28.38
C VAL A 56 -8.14 -6.71 -28.11
N SER A 57 -7.65 -7.82 -28.67
CA SER A 57 -6.25 -8.26 -28.51
C SER A 57 -5.26 -7.18 -28.95
N GLU A 58 -4.19 -6.99 -28.19
CA GLU A 58 -3.09 -6.07 -28.51
C GLU A 58 -2.34 -6.46 -29.81
N GLU A 59 -2.47 -7.71 -30.25
CA GLU A 59 -1.92 -8.18 -31.54
C GLU A 59 -2.65 -7.54 -32.73
N LEU A 60 -3.91 -7.12 -32.54
CA LEU A 60 -4.69 -6.44 -33.55
C LEU A 60 -4.36 -4.95 -33.54
N THR A 61 -3.81 -4.48 -34.66
CA THR A 61 -3.36 -3.10 -34.81
C THR A 61 -3.93 -2.49 -36.08
N ARG A 62 -3.77 -1.18 -36.27
CA ARG A 62 -4.12 -0.50 -37.53
C ARG A 62 -3.45 -1.11 -38.76
N PHE A 63 -2.34 -1.83 -38.59
CA PHE A 63 -1.59 -2.49 -39.66
C PHE A 63 -1.80 -4.01 -39.69
N ALA A 64 -2.47 -4.57 -38.69
CA ALA A 64 -2.70 -5.99 -38.53
C ALA A 64 -4.16 -6.23 -38.10
N GLY A 65 -5.01 -6.55 -39.07
CA GLY A 65 -6.41 -6.93 -38.84
C GLY A 65 -7.41 -5.78 -38.67
N LEU A 66 -7.01 -4.60 -38.19
CA LEU A 66 -7.92 -3.47 -37.97
C LEU A 66 -7.82 -2.35 -39.02
N GLN A 67 -6.99 -2.51 -40.05
CA GLN A 67 -6.82 -1.50 -41.10
C GLN A 67 -8.15 -0.98 -41.69
N PRO A 68 -9.14 -1.84 -42.02
CA PRO A 68 -10.42 -1.35 -42.57
C PRO A 68 -11.19 -0.43 -41.62
N LEU A 69 -11.08 -0.61 -40.31
CA LEU A 69 -11.71 0.24 -39.30
C LEU A 69 -11.04 1.62 -39.24
N TYR A 70 -9.70 1.66 -39.20
CA TYR A 70 -8.94 2.91 -39.14
C TYR A 70 -9.05 3.73 -40.43
N ASP A 71 -9.05 3.07 -41.59
CA ASP A 71 -9.23 3.76 -42.88
C ASP A 71 -10.70 4.17 -43.06
N GLY A 72 -11.63 3.28 -42.73
CA GLY A 72 -13.06 3.47 -42.99
C GLY A 72 -13.73 4.50 -42.07
N ILE A 73 -13.34 4.61 -40.79
CA ILE A 73 -13.92 5.62 -39.87
C ILE A 73 -13.78 7.05 -40.40
N ASN A 74 -12.73 7.30 -41.19
CA ASN A 74 -12.42 8.59 -41.80
C ASN A 74 -13.24 8.88 -43.06
N LEU A 75 -13.76 7.84 -43.72
CA LEU A 75 -14.51 7.92 -44.97
C LEU A 75 -16.03 7.99 -44.74
N LEU A 76 -16.51 7.60 -43.56
CA LEU A 76 -17.94 7.67 -43.21
C LEU A 76 -18.46 9.12 -43.25
N ASP A 77 -19.70 9.32 -43.67
CA ASP A 77 -20.37 10.63 -43.60
C ASP A 77 -21.09 10.78 -42.26
N PRO A 78 -20.72 11.74 -41.38
CA PRO A 78 -21.36 11.89 -40.06
C PRO A 78 -22.88 12.15 -40.13
N VAL A 79 -23.36 12.77 -41.21
CA VAL A 79 -24.78 13.13 -41.39
C VAL A 79 -25.60 11.92 -41.78
N TYR A 80 -25.06 11.05 -42.63
CA TYR A 80 -25.76 9.93 -43.29
C TYR A 80 -25.27 8.53 -42.89
N CYS A 81 -24.29 8.41 -42.00
CA CYS A 81 -23.72 7.15 -41.53
C CYS A 81 -24.81 6.21 -41.00
N ARG A 82 -24.82 4.97 -41.50
CA ARG A 82 -25.78 3.94 -41.08
C ARG A 82 -25.07 2.78 -40.38
N LYS A 83 -25.81 2.11 -39.49
CA LYS A 83 -25.28 0.97 -38.71
C LYS A 83 -24.74 -0.14 -39.62
N ASP A 84 -25.45 -0.45 -40.71
CA ASP A 84 -25.07 -1.50 -41.67
C ASP A 84 -23.81 -1.15 -42.49
N GLU A 85 -23.51 0.13 -42.67
CA GLU A 85 -22.28 0.58 -43.32
C GLU A 85 -21.07 0.36 -42.41
N VAL A 86 -21.21 0.72 -41.13
CA VAL A 86 -20.18 0.49 -40.10
C VAL A 86 -19.95 -1.00 -39.87
N LEU A 87 -21.01 -1.80 -39.83
CA LEU A 87 -20.89 -3.25 -39.66
C LEU A 87 -20.14 -3.89 -40.83
N ARG A 88 -20.48 -3.54 -42.08
CA ARG A 88 -19.77 -4.02 -43.28
C ARG A 88 -18.30 -3.61 -43.32
N MET A 89 -17.95 -2.49 -42.72
CA MET A 89 -16.55 -2.08 -42.53
C MET A 89 -15.84 -2.98 -41.50
N LEU A 90 -16.48 -3.28 -40.38
CA LEU A 90 -15.95 -4.14 -39.32
C LEU A 90 -15.89 -5.62 -39.70
N GLU A 91 -16.77 -6.11 -40.58
CA GLU A 91 -16.72 -7.46 -41.16
C GLU A 91 -15.44 -7.71 -41.97
N LYS A 92 -14.83 -6.65 -42.53
CA LYS A 92 -13.55 -6.73 -43.22
C LYS A 92 -12.36 -6.82 -42.26
N CYS A 93 -12.56 -6.50 -40.98
CA CYS A 93 -11.52 -6.62 -39.97
C CYS A 93 -11.38 -8.10 -39.55
N THR A 94 -10.14 -8.57 -39.43
CA THR A 94 -9.84 -9.96 -39.02
C THR A 94 -9.55 -10.02 -37.53
N GLY A 95 -10.00 -11.08 -36.86
CA GLY A 95 -9.70 -11.32 -35.45
C GLY A 95 -10.67 -10.69 -34.45
N LEU A 96 -11.67 -9.91 -34.91
CA LEU A 96 -12.76 -9.45 -34.06
C LEU A 96 -13.85 -10.53 -33.93
N ASP A 97 -14.40 -10.70 -32.74
CA ASP A 97 -15.62 -11.48 -32.51
C ASP A 97 -16.90 -10.65 -32.74
N ASP A 98 -18.06 -11.30 -32.72
CA ASP A 98 -19.34 -10.64 -33.00
C ASP A 98 -19.75 -9.62 -31.92
N SER A 99 -19.37 -9.86 -30.66
CA SER A 99 -19.63 -8.94 -29.54
C SER A 99 -18.82 -7.65 -29.71
N GLN A 100 -17.52 -7.80 -30.00
CA GLN A 100 -16.60 -6.70 -30.29
C GLN A 100 -17.06 -5.89 -31.50
N ARG A 101 -17.52 -6.56 -32.58
CA ARG A 101 -18.08 -5.87 -33.76
C ARG A 101 -19.31 -5.04 -33.39
N GLU A 102 -20.23 -5.56 -32.59
CA GLU A 102 -21.44 -4.84 -32.18
C GLU A 102 -21.12 -3.64 -31.26
N GLN A 103 -20.18 -3.82 -30.32
CA GLN A 103 -19.70 -2.75 -29.44
C GLN A 103 -19.00 -1.63 -30.22
N LEU A 104 -18.05 -1.99 -31.11
CA LEU A 104 -17.36 -1.04 -31.98
C LEU A 104 -18.33 -0.34 -32.95
N THR A 105 -19.32 -1.06 -33.48
CA THR A 105 -20.37 -0.47 -34.30
C THR A 105 -21.12 0.61 -33.53
N SER A 106 -21.54 0.30 -32.30
CA SER A 106 -22.24 1.25 -31.44
C SER A 106 -21.37 2.47 -31.11
N ALA A 107 -20.10 2.25 -30.78
CA ALA A 107 -19.14 3.32 -30.49
C ALA A 107 -18.90 4.25 -31.69
N VAL A 108 -18.66 3.71 -32.88
CA VAL A 108 -18.46 4.48 -34.11
C VAL A 108 -19.72 5.28 -34.46
N MET A 109 -20.91 4.68 -34.33
CA MET A 109 -22.18 5.37 -34.58
C MET A 109 -22.37 6.56 -33.62
N VAL A 110 -22.06 6.39 -32.34
CA VAL A 110 -22.14 7.49 -31.36
C VAL A 110 -21.09 8.56 -31.67
N PHE A 111 -19.88 8.19 -32.07
CA PHE A 111 -18.86 9.14 -32.51
C PHE A 111 -19.32 9.95 -33.73
N MET A 112 -19.95 9.33 -34.72
CA MET A 112 -20.53 10.04 -35.86
C MET A 112 -21.64 11.00 -35.44
N ASP A 113 -22.49 10.62 -34.49
CA ASP A 113 -23.51 11.52 -33.92
C ASP A 113 -22.89 12.73 -33.21
N ILE A 114 -21.76 12.54 -32.51
CA ILE A 114 -20.99 13.64 -31.89
C ILE A 114 -20.44 14.56 -32.97
N VAL A 115 -19.77 14.01 -33.99
CA VAL A 115 -19.21 14.80 -35.11
C VAL A 115 -20.32 15.58 -35.81
N LYS A 116 -21.45 14.93 -36.12
CA LYS A 116 -22.63 15.55 -36.74
C LYS A 116 -23.19 16.72 -35.93
N LYS A 117 -23.29 16.56 -34.61
CA LYS A 117 -23.90 17.56 -33.72
C LYS A 117 -22.98 18.72 -33.40
N THR A 118 -21.66 18.51 -33.47
CA THR A 118 -20.69 19.47 -32.96
C THR A 118 -19.78 20.06 -34.02
N ASP A 119 -19.66 19.42 -35.18
CA ASP A 119 -18.61 19.69 -36.17
C ASP A 119 -17.20 19.77 -35.52
N LEU A 120 -17.02 19.01 -34.43
CA LEU A 120 -15.84 19.04 -33.57
C LEU A 120 -15.49 20.42 -32.99
N ASN A 121 -16.48 21.32 -32.87
CA ASN A 121 -16.32 22.60 -32.21
C ASN A 121 -16.02 22.40 -30.70
N PRO A 122 -14.93 22.97 -30.15
CA PRO A 122 -14.49 22.68 -28.79
C PRO A 122 -15.49 23.13 -27.72
N MET A 123 -16.24 24.21 -27.98
CA MET A 123 -17.27 24.68 -27.06
C MET A 123 -18.48 23.74 -27.01
N GLN A 124 -18.84 23.15 -28.16
CA GLN A 124 -19.94 22.20 -28.24
C GLN A 124 -19.55 20.82 -27.71
N LEU A 125 -18.28 20.41 -27.88
CA LEU A 125 -17.73 19.15 -27.41
C LEU A 125 -17.76 19.02 -25.87
N LYS A 126 -17.59 20.13 -25.14
CA LYS A 126 -17.61 20.15 -23.67
C LYS A 126 -19.00 20.33 -23.05
N SER A 127 -20.06 20.50 -23.85
CA SER A 127 -21.42 20.64 -23.31
C SER A 127 -21.90 19.34 -22.65
N ILE A 128 -22.66 19.44 -21.55
CA ILE A 128 -23.19 18.25 -20.83
C ILE A 128 -23.95 17.32 -21.78
N LYS A 129 -24.69 17.87 -22.75
CA LYS A 129 -25.40 17.10 -23.78
C LYS A 129 -24.43 16.26 -24.62
N THR A 130 -23.32 16.82 -25.06
CA THR A 130 -22.31 16.08 -25.83
C THR A 130 -21.51 15.12 -24.96
N LEU A 131 -21.17 15.49 -23.73
CA LEU A 131 -20.50 14.59 -22.77
C LEU A 131 -21.34 13.32 -22.49
N SER A 132 -22.67 13.45 -22.50
CA SER A 132 -23.57 12.29 -22.39
C SER A 132 -23.46 11.31 -23.56
N LEU A 133 -23.07 11.79 -24.76
CA LEU A 133 -22.78 10.94 -25.90
C LEU A 133 -21.39 10.31 -25.76
N TRP A 134 -20.39 11.07 -25.32
CA TRP A 134 -19.06 10.52 -25.04
C TRP A 134 -19.12 9.36 -24.04
N TRP A 135 -19.92 9.46 -22.98
CA TRP A 135 -20.07 8.36 -22.02
C TRP A 135 -20.66 7.09 -22.64
N LYS A 136 -21.52 7.19 -23.65
CA LYS A 136 -22.08 6.01 -24.35
C LYS A 136 -21.06 5.25 -25.20
N ILE A 137 -19.93 5.86 -25.52
CA ILE A 137 -18.82 5.19 -26.24
C ILE A 137 -18.04 4.28 -25.28
N TYR A 138 -18.05 4.58 -23.97
CA TYR A 138 -17.29 3.86 -22.96
C TYR A 138 -18.20 2.83 -22.27
N PRO A 139 -17.72 1.62 -21.94
CA PRO A 139 -18.47 0.64 -21.15
C PRO A 139 -18.92 1.19 -19.79
N ASP A 140 -19.97 0.59 -19.20
CA ASP A 140 -20.81 1.09 -18.08
C ASP A 140 -20.12 1.50 -16.75
N LEU A 141 -18.79 1.52 -16.67
CA LEU A 141 -18.04 1.93 -15.47
C LEU A 141 -16.87 2.87 -15.74
N LYS A 142 -16.75 3.43 -16.96
CA LYS A 142 -15.59 4.28 -17.34
C LYS A 142 -15.91 5.73 -17.78
N PRO A 143 -16.93 6.44 -17.25
CA PRO A 143 -17.24 7.80 -17.67
C PRO A 143 -16.15 8.84 -17.32
N TRP A 144 -15.37 8.63 -16.25
CA TRP A 144 -14.21 9.47 -15.92
C TRP A 144 -13.08 9.33 -16.94
N TYR A 145 -12.89 8.14 -17.52
CA TYR A 145 -11.89 7.93 -18.57
C TYR A 145 -12.21 8.75 -19.82
N ALA A 146 -13.50 8.85 -20.17
CA ALA A 146 -13.93 9.70 -21.28
C ALA A 146 -13.51 11.17 -21.07
N LEU A 147 -13.75 11.73 -19.88
CA LEU A 147 -13.39 13.12 -19.58
C LEU A 147 -11.88 13.34 -19.57
N LYS A 148 -11.13 12.41 -18.96
CA LYS A 148 -9.66 12.46 -18.94
C LYS A 148 -9.07 12.36 -20.35
N TRP A 149 -9.62 11.49 -21.20
CA TRP A 149 -9.19 11.37 -22.59
C TRP A 149 -9.50 12.63 -23.40
N LEU A 150 -10.70 13.22 -23.25
CA LEU A 150 -11.04 14.49 -23.91
C LEU A 150 -10.08 15.62 -23.52
N TRP A 151 -9.72 15.70 -22.23
CA TRP A 151 -8.70 16.63 -21.76
C TRP A 151 -7.32 16.39 -22.40
N GLN A 152 -6.89 15.13 -22.51
CA GLN A 152 -5.65 14.76 -23.22
C GLN A 152 -5.69 15.14 -24.71
N GLN A 153 -6.88 15.21 -25.33
CA GLN A 153 -7.06 15.70 -26.70
C GLN A 153 -7.19 17.24 -26.79
N GLY A 154 -7.05 17.95 -25.68
CA GLY A 154 -7.06 19.41 -25.61
C GLY A 154 -8.43 20.06 -25.38
N ILE A 155 -9.44 19.28 -24.99
CA ILE A 155 -10.75 19.81 -24.63
C ILE A 155 -10.74 20.14 -23.14
N ALA A 156 -10.81 21.43 -22.79
CA ALA A 156 -10.82 21.89 -21.40
C ALA A 156 -12.14 21.51 -20.69
N VAL A 157 -12.19 20.29 -20.16
CA VAL A 157 -13.33 19.72 -19.42
C VAL A 157 -12.88 19.26 -18.03
N PRO A 158 -13.68 19.51 -16.97
CA PRO A 158 -13.44 18.92 -15.66
C PRO A 158 -13.33 17.40 -15.72
N HIS A 159 -12.30 16.84 -15.10
CA HIS A 159 -12.04 15.40 -15.16
C HIS A 159 -11.40 14.83 -13.88
N SER A 160 -11.27 15.63 -12.82
CA SER A 160 -10.64 15.20 -11.58
C SER A 160 -11.59 14.43 -10.67
N GLN A 161 -11.50 13.10 -10.72
CA GLN A 161 -12.23 12.23 -9.79
C GLN A 161 -11.82 12.46 -8.34
N SER A 162 -10.53 12.76 -8.11
CA SER A 162 -10.02 13.00 -6.77
C SER A 162 -10.42 14.38 -6.23
N GLY A 163 -10.54 15.39 -7.10
CA GLY A 163 -11.09 16.71 -6.77
C GLY A 163 -12.55 16.60 -6.34
N TYR A 164 -13.36 15.81 -7.08
CA TYR A 164 -14.74 15.52 -6.68
C TYR A 164 -14.81 14.83 -5.31
N ARG A 165 -13.94 13.86 -5.05
CA ARG A 165 -13.84 13.22 -3.73
C ARG A 165 -13.50 14.22 -2.61
N ALA A 166 -12.57 15.14 -2.85
CA ALA A 166 -12.21 16.15 -1.88
C ALA A 166 -13.39 17.09 -1.58
N TRP A 167 -14.13 17.51 -2.61
CA TRP A 167 -15.36 18.28 -2.44
C TRP A 167 -16.43 17.50 -1.65
N ARG A 168 -16.65 16.21 -1.94
CA ARG A 168 -17.62 15.38 -1.20
C ARG A 168 -17.30 15.26 0.28
N ARG A 169 -16.01 15.10 0.63
CA ARG A 169 -15.55 15.10 2.03
C ARG A 169 -15.87 16.42 2.73
N PHE A 170 -15.82 17.53 2.00
CA PHE A 170 -16.15 18.84 2.52
C PHE A 170 -17.67 19.06 2.70
N SER A 171 -18.51 18.62 1.76
CA SER A 171 -19.95 18.97 1.69
C SER A 171 -20.95 17.97 2.30
N HIS A 172 -20.51 16.80 2.79
CA HIS A 172 -21.38 15.80 3.45
C HIS A 172 -22.49 15.16 2.56
N GLU A 173 -22.25 14.93 1.27
CA GLU A 173 -23.14 14.05 0.48
C GLU A 173 -23.07 12.60 1.03
N SER A 174 -24.17 12.16 1.66
CA SER A 174 -24.31 10.95 2.48
C SER A 174 -23.68 9.68 1.87
N ASN A 175 -22.94 8.95 2.71
CA ASN A 175 -22.41 7.61 2.43
C ASN A 175 -23.47 6.53 2.71
N SER A 176 -24.66 6.59 2.09
CA SER A 176 -25.54 5.41 2.11
C SER A 176 -24.98 4.33 1.19
N GLU A 177 -25.16 3.06 1.54
CA GLU A 177 -24.68 1.92 0.75
C GLU A 177 -25.27 1.90 -0.68
N SER A 178 -26.49 2.41 -0.85
CA SER A 178 -27.15 2.62 -2.15
C SER A 178 -26.54 3.76 -2.98
N ALA A 179 -25.88 4.72 -2.34
CA ALA A 179 -25.19 5.84 -2.97
C ALA A 179 -23.76 5.48 -3.44
N LYS A 180 -23.17 4.36 -2.96
CA LYS A 180 -21.79 3.98 -3.32
C LYS A 180 -21.61 3.70 -4.82
N ASN A 181 -22.62 3.17 -5.51
CA ASN A 181 -22.54 2.82 -6.93
C ASN A 181 -23.13 3.89 -7.87
N ALA A 182 -24.13 4.67 -7.44
CA ALA A 182 -24.76 5.72 -8.26
C ALA A 182 -24.01 7.07 -8.22
N ASN A 183 -23.30 7.39 -7.13
CA ASN A 183 -22.61 8.68 -6.92
C ASN A 183 -21.14 8.72 -7.39
N LEU A 184 -20.74 7.80 -8.27
CA LEU A 184 -19.43 7.79 -8.93
C LEU A 184 -19.46 8.41 -10.32
N HIS A 185 -20.62 8.84 -10.82
CA HIS A 185 -20.72 9.38 -12.18
C HIS A 185 -20.25 10.86 -12.22
N PRO A 186 -19.39 11.26 -13.19
CA PRO A 186 -18.78 12.61 -13.22
C PRO A 186 -19.75 13.75 -13.53
N LYS A 187 -20.98 13.46 -13.98
CA LYS A 187 -22.01 14.45 -14.28
C LYS A 187 -22.23 15.44 -13.13
N LYS A 188 -22.33 14.95 -11.90
CA LYS A 188 -22.55 15.80 -10.72
C LYS A 188 -21.37 16.76 -10.51
N TRP A 189 -20.14 16.27 -10.71
CA TRP A 189 -18.94 17.09 -10.60
C TRP A 189 -18.85 18.18 -11.67
N LEU A 190 -19.27 17.87 -12.91
CA LEU A 190 -19.38 18.86 -13.98
C LEU A 190 -20.37 19.98 -13.61
N GLU A 191 -21.56 19.62 -13.10
CA GLU A 191 -22.55 20.60 -12.63
C GLU A 191 -21.98 21.48 -11.51
N ILE A 192 -21.30 20.89 -10.52
CA ILE A 192 -20.63 21.61 -9.42
C ILE A 192 -19.59 22.61 -9.93
N CYS A 193 -18.77 22.19 -10.90
CA CYS A 193 -17.74 23.05 -11.48
C CYS A 193 -18.31 24.15 -12.39
N GLU A 194 -19.47 23.95 -13.01
CA GLU A 194 -20.13 24.97 -13.83
C GLU A 194 -20.95 25.96 -12.99
N GLU A 195 -21.53 25.53 -11.87
CA GLU A 195 -22.34 26.37 -10.98
C GLU A 195 -21.53 27.29 -10.05
N GLN A 196 -20.24 27.01 -9.84
CA GLN A 196 -19.37 27.83 -9.01
C GLN A 196 -19.12 29.22 -9.63
N ASN A 197 -18.96 30.25 -8.80
CA ASN A 197 -18.74 31.64 -9.21
C ASN A 197 -17.36 32.22 -8.78
N VAL A 198 -16.44 31.35 -8.36
CA VAL A 198 -15.18 31.73 -7.73
C VAL A 198 -14.03 31.82 -8.75
N PHE A 199 -13.97 30.85 -9.65
CA PHE A 199 -12.97 30.72 -10.71
C PHE A 199 -13.56 31.09 -12.06
N GLY A 200 -12.71 31.55 -13.00
CA GLY A 200 -13.18 32.07 -14.29
C GLY A 200 -13.76 30.99 -15.21
N THR A 201 -13.43 29.72 -14.99
CA THR A 201 -13.96 28.59 -15.75
C THR A 201 -14.16 27.35 -14.87
N ALA A 202 -15.09 26.47 -15.25
CA ALA A 202 -15.28 25.17 -14.61
C ALA A 202 -14.01 24.32 -14.59
N PHE A 203 -13.22 24.38 -15.67
CA PHE A 203 -11.94 23.69 -15.76
C PHE A 203 -10.90 24.23 -14.75
N GLU A 204 -10.89 25.54 -14.49
CA GLU A 204 -10.01 26.12 -13.49
C GLU A 204 -10.37 25.65 -12.07
N ALA A 205 -11.67 25.57 -11.77
CA ALA A 205 -12.18 25.03 -10.51
C ALA A 205 -11.76 23.56 -10.30
N ASP A 206 -11.96 22.72 -11.33
CA ASP A 206 -11.54 21.31 -11.36
C ASP A 206 -10.05 21.15 -11.13
N ARG A 207 -9.22 21.89 -11.87
CA ARG A 207 -7.76 21.85 -11.77
C ARG A 207 -7.27 22.16 -10.36
N LEU A 208 -7.87 23.14 -9.69
CA LEU A 208 -7.47 23.50 -8.33
C LEU A 208 -7.96 22.50 -7.29
N ALA A 209 -9.14 21.92 -7.50
CA ALA A 209 -9.58 20.77 -6.71
C ALA A 209 -8.63 19.57 -6.89
N ALA A 210 -8.17 19.30 -8.12
CA ALA A 210 -7.21 18.23 -8.45
C ALA A 210 -5.84 18.43 -7.79
N ALA A 211 -5.36 19.67 -7.78
CA ALA A 211 -4.14 20.05 -7.08
C ALA A 211 -4.29 19.85 -5.56
N PHE A 212 -5.43 20.28 -5.01
CA PHE A 212 -5.75 20.12 -3.60
C PHE A 212 -5.88 18.65 -3.18
N SER A 213 -6.40 17.80 -4.06
CA SER A 213 -6.53 16.35 -3.85
C SER A 213 -5.27 15.55 -4.23
N GLY A 214 -4.20 16.20 -4.68
CA GLY A 214 -2.89 15.57 -4.86
C GLY A 214 -2.75 14.71 -6.10
N GLU A 215 -3.48 14.98 -7.18
CA GLU A 215 -3.27 14.27 -8.46
C GLU A 215 -1.86 14.48 -9.02
N GLY A 216 -1.23 15.61 -8.70
CA GLY A 216 0.14 15.93 -9.07
C GLY A 216 1.22 15.30 -8.16
N ARG A 217 0.91 14.32 -7.30
CA ARG A 217 1.86 13.74 -6.33
C ARG A 217 3.17 13.28 -6.95
N HIS A 218 3.10 12.64 -8.11
CA HIS A 218 4.28 12.18 -8.87
C HIS A 218 5.19 13.33 -9.34
N ALA A 219 4.65 14.54 -9.41
CA ALA A 219 5.37 15.76 -9.75
C ALA A 219 5.70 16.61 -8.50
N GLY A 220 5.68 16.03 -7.31
CA GLY A 220 5.98 16.73 -6.04
C GLY A 220 4.78 17.44 -5.40
N LEU A 221 3.59 17.38 -6.00
CA LEU A 221 2.37 17.98 -5.47
C LEU A 221 1.59 16.98 -4.62
N ALA A 222 2.00 16.78 -3.36
CA ALA A 222 1.42 15.75 -2.49
C ALA A 222 -0.13 15.85 -2.32
N GLY A 223 -0.64 17.08 -2.35
CA GLY A 223 -2.04 17.42 -2.09
C GLY A 223 -2.42 17.27 -0.62
N VAL A 224 -3.34 18.12 -0.16
CA VAL A 224 -3.81 18.15 1.24
C VAL A 224 -4.94 17.13 1.45
N CYS A 225 -5.89 17.04 0.51
CA CYS A 225 -7.03 16.12 0.59
C CYS A 225 -6.87 14.93 -0.37
N GLY A 226 -5.72 14.25 -0.29
CA GLY A 226 -5.39 13.06 -1.08
C GLY A 226 -6.27 11.85 -0.79
N ASN A 227 -5.92 10.67 -1.32
CA ASN A 227 -6.54 9.40 -0.86
C ASN A 227 -6.46 9.32 0.68
N LEU A 228 -5.31 9.76 1.18
CA LEU A 228 -4.89 9.84 2.57
C LEU A 228 -4.79 11.33 2.90
N PRO A 229 -5.84 11.96 3.48
CA PRO A 229 -5.89 13.40 3.69
C PRO A 229 -5.07 13.81 4.92
N ASP A 230 -4.26 14.86 4.78
CA ASP A 230 -3.57 15.50 5.89
C ASP A 230 -4.50 16.54 6.53
N CYS A 231 -5.47 16.05 7.29
CA CYS A 231 -6.50 16.92 7.89
C CYS A 231 -5.93 17.89 8.93
N ASN A 232 -4.84 17.55 9.60
CA ASN A 232 -4.22 18.39 10.63
C ASN A 232 -3.60 19.65 10.02
N ASN A 233 -3.06 19.52 8.80
CA ASN A 233 -2.54 20.66 8.03
C ASN A 233 -3.54 21.15 6.97
N CYS A 234 -4.79 20.71 7.04
CA CYS A 234 -5.83 21.10 6.10
C CYS A 234 -6.52 22.37 6.57
N GLU A 235 -6.43 23.43 5.77
CA GLU A 235 -7.09 24.71 6.07
C GLU A 235 -8.62 24.65 5.94
N LEU A 236 -9.17 23.61 5.32
CA LEU A 236 -10.61 23.32 5.34
C LEU A 236 -11.07 22.67 6.65
N SER A 237 -10.16 22.13 7.49
CA SER A 237 -10.48 21.22 8.60
C SER A 237 -11.65 21.68 9.48
N LEU A 238 -11.62 22.90 10.02
CA LEU A 238 -12.65 23.42 10.93
C LEU A 238 -14.05 23.53 10.30
N GLU A 239 -14.12 23.67 8.98
CA GLU A 239 -15.37 23.82 8.20
C GLU A 239 -15.69 22.53 7.41
N CYS A 240 -14.78 21.55 7.43
CA CYS A 240 -14.88 20.31 6.69
C CYS A 240 -15.67 19.28 7.49
N HIS A 241 -16.80 18.86 6.93
CA HIS A 241 -17.64 17.84 7.53
C HIS A 241 -16.90 16.51 7.82
N TRP A 242 -15.99 16.10 6.93
CA TRP A 242 -15.14 14.93 7.16
C TRP A 242 -14.26 15.05 8.41
N TYR A 243 -13.73 16.23 8.69
CA TYR A 243 -12.93 16.47 9.88
C TYR A 243 -13.80 16.58 11.14
N ALA A 244 -14.91 17.31 11.06
CA ALA A 244 -15.84 17.53 12.17
C ALA A 244 -16.46 16.22 12.71
N THR A 245 -16.70 15.25 11.83
CA THR A 245 -17.24 13.92 12.19
C THR A 245 -16.16 12.91 12.61
N ASN A 246 -14.92 13.37 12.86
CA ASN A 246 -13.74 12.51 13.07
C ASN A 246 -13.52 11.50 11.92
N GLY A 247 -14.08 11.78 10.73
CA GLY A 247 -14.22 10.86 9.61
C GLY A 247 -14.81 9.53 10.06
N ASN A 248 -16.11 9.45 10.36
CA ASN A 248 -16.88 8.22 10.64
C ASN A 248 -16.03 7.01 11.09
N SER A 249 -15.60 7.00 12.36
CA SER A 249 -14.72 5.95 12.90
C SER A 249 -15.24 4.53 12.73
N GLU A 250 -16.56 4.35 12.63
CA GLU A 250 -17.20 3.04 12.42
C GLU A 250 -17.11 2.49 10.99
N ASN A 251 -16.75 3.32 10.01
CA ASN A 251 -16.65 2.94 8.58
C ASN A 251 -15.29 3.27 7.96
N MET A 252 -14.28 3.57 8.78
CA MET A 252 -12.94 3.87 8.29
C MET A 252 -12.26 2.61 7.76
N ALA A 253 -11.79 2.67 6.52
CA ALA A 253 -10.93 1.64 5.96
C ALA A 253 -9.66 1.46 6.82
N ILE A 254 -9.09 0.24 6.85
CA ILE A 254 -7.95 -0.08 7.70
C ILE A 254 -6.73 0.83 7.43
N GLU A 255 -6.51 1.24 6.19
CA GLU A 255 -5.45 2.18 5.80
C GLU A 255 -5.58 3.52 6.52
N GLU A 256 -6.82 4.00 6.67
CA GLU A 256 -7.09 5.27 7.32
C GLU A 256 -6.91 5.18 8.84
N ARG A 257 -7.23 4.03 9.43
CA ARG A 257 -6.96 3.74 10.86
C ARG A 257 -5.46 3.68 11.16
N ILE A 258 -4.67 3.00 10.30
CA ILE A 258 -3.20 2.94 10.42
C ILE A 258 -2.61 4.35 10.47
N GLN A 259 -3.03 5.22 9.54
CA GLN A 259 -2.44 6.56 9.41
C GLN A 259 -2.77 7.51 10.54
N ARG A 260 -3.97 7.38 11.11
CA ARG A 260 -4.37 8.20 12.24
C ARG A 260 -3.85 7.66 13.57
N ASN A 261 -3.00 6.63 13.55
CA ASN A 261 -2.57 5.88 14.74
C ASN A 261 -3.78 5.42 15.60
N LYS A 262 -4.89 5.07 14.94
CA LYS A 262 -6.13 4.58 15.55
C LYS A 262 -6.29 3.08 15.31
N ILE A 263 -5.26 2.32 15.65
CA ILE A 263 -5.25 0.86 15.58
C ILE A 263 -5.33 0.31 16.99
N SER A 264 -6.25 -0.63 17.19
CA SER A 264 -6.44 -1.40 18.40
C SER A 264 -6.16 -2.88 18.15
N THR A 265 -6.22 -3.69 19.20
CA THR A 265 -6.07 -5.15 19.10
C THR A 265 -7.19 -5.81 18.27
N GLU A 266 -8.37 -5.20 18.24
CA GLU A 266 -9.53 -5.69 17.48
C GLU A 266 -9.33 -5.56 15.96
N ASP A 267 -8.44 -4.66 15.53
CA ASP A 267 -8.13 -4.40 14.13
C ASP A 267 -7.10 -5.38 13.54
N ILE A 268 -6.44 -6.19 14.38
CA ILE A 268 -5.36 -7.10 13.97
C ILE A 268 -5.80 -8.06 12.85
N PRO A 269 -6.97 -8.73 12.90
CA PRO A 269 -7.43 -9.60 11.81
C PRO A 269 -7.53 -8.87 10.46
N GLU A 270 -8.01 -7.62 10.47
CA GLU A 270 -8.15 -6.80 9.27
C GLU A 270 -6.79 -6.31 8.76
N LEU A 271 -5.87 -5.93 9.65
CA LEU A 271 -4.48 -5.63 9.30
C LEU A 271 -3.77 -6.82 8.67
N MET A 272 -3.96 -8.02 9.23
CA MET A 272 -3.35 -9.23 8.68
C MET A 272 -3.86 -9.51 7.27
N LYS A 273 -5.17 -9.36 7.02
CA LYS A 273 -5.71 -9.43 5.65
C LYS A 273 -5.05 -8.41 4.74
N TRP A 274 -5.06 -7.15 5.15
CA TRP A 274 -4.54 -6.06 4.34
C TRP A 274 -3.05 -6.24 3.98
N LEU A 275 -2.25 -6.75 4.91
CA LEU A 275 -0.82 -6.96 4.72
C LEU A 275 -0.49 -8.25 3.95
N LEU A 276 -1.24 -9.32 4.20
CA LEU A 276 -0.87 -10.68 3.77
C LEU A 276 -1.65 -11.18 2.56
N SER A 277 -2.72 -10.51 2.12
CA SER A 277 -3.46 -10.91 0.91
C SER A 277 -3.20 -9.96 -0.26
N SER A 278 -3.21 -10.51 -1.47
CA SER A 278 -3.09 -9.77 -2.74
C SER A 278 -4.34 -9.89 -3.59
N ASN A 279 -5.28 -10.76 -3.21
CA ASN A 279 -6.55 -10.96 -3.89
C ASN A 279 -7.66 -11.35 -2.88
N PRO A 280 -8.93 -11.29 -3.29
CA PRO A 280 -10.06 -11.61 -2.40
C PRO A 280 -10.08 -13.06 -1.90
N GLU A 281 -9.55 -14.00 -2.67
CA GLU A 281 -9.55 -15.43 -2.31
C GLU A 281 -8.57 -15.71 -1.17
N GLU A 282 -7.35 -15.16 -1.24
CA GLU A 282 -6.38 -15.19 -0.15
C GLU A 282 -6.92 -14.52 1.12
N ALA A 283 -7.60 -13.38 0.98
CA ALA A 283 -8.22 -12.68 2.11
C ALA A 283 -9.27 -13.54 2.82
N LYS A 284 -10.03 -14.33 2.06
CA LYS A 284 -11.04 -15.27 2.57
C LYS A 284 -10.41 -16.48 3.25
N ALA A 285 -9.40 -17.10 2.62
CA ALA A 285 -8.67 -18.23 3.18
C ALA A 285 -8.01 -17.87 4.53
N LEU A 286 -7.36 -16.70 4.57
CA LEU A 286 -6.77 -16.19 5.81
C LEU A 286 -7.82 -15.95 6.89
N GLN A 287 -8.96 -15.32 6.56
CA GLN A 287 -10.03 -15.07 7.52
C GLN A 287 -10.52 -16.34 8.22
N ASN A 288 -10.69 -17.42 7.45
CA ASN A 288 -11.19 -18.68 7.99
C ASN A 288 -10.17 -19.37 8.91
N SER A 289 -8.89 -19.06 8.73
CA SER A 289 -7.78 -19.65 9.49
C SER A 289 -7.36 -18.80 10.69
N LEU A 290 -7.86 -17.57 10.83
CA LEU A 290 -7.50 -16.67 11.93
C LEU A 290 -8.19 -17.08 13.24
N ASN A 291 -7.43 -17.07 14.33
CA ASN A 291 -8.00 -17.10 15.68
C ASN A 291 -8.40 -15.67 16.09
N ALA A 292 -9.68 -15.43 16.35
CA ALA A 292 -10.20 -14.10 16.69
C ALA A 292 -9.64 -13.56 18.02
N GLU A 293 -9.39 -14.43 19.00
CA GLU A 293 -8.87 -14.03 20.32
C GLU A 293 -7.36 -13.81 20.32
N ALA A 294 -6.63 -14.52 19.45
CA ALA A 294 -5.18 -14.44 19.38
C ALA A 294 -4.66 -14.50 17.92
N PRO A 295 -4.90 -13.48 17.09
CA PRO A 295 -4.70 -13.56 15.63
C PRO A 295 -3.25 -13.78 15.19
N LEU A 296 -2.30 -13.27 15.99
CA LEU A 296 -0.86 -13.41 15.74
C LEU A 296 -0.26 -14.66 16.37
N LYS A 297 -0.95 -15.28 17.34
CA LYS A 297 -0.47 -16.49 18.02
C LYS A 297 -1.12 -17.72 17.37
N ASP A 298 -0.60 -18.90 17.70
CA ASP A 298 -1.19 -20.17 17.28
C ASP A 298 -1.22 -20.41 15.75
N TRP A 299 -0.03 -20.41 15.13
CA TRP A 299 0.16 -20.86 13.74
C TRP A 299 0.83 -22.23 13.72
N SER A 300 0.10 -23.24 14.21
CA SER A 300 0.55 -24.63 14.27
C SER A 300 0.79 -25.21 12.87
N ARG A 301 1.54 -26.32 12.80
CA ARG A 301 1.74 -27.04 11.52
C ARG A 301 0.42 -27.49 10.90
N GLU A 302 -0.55 -27.87 11.73
CA GLU A 302 -1.88 -28.30 11.31
C GLU A 302 -2.66 -27.14 10.70
N ARG A 303 -2.72 -25.98 11.38
CA ARG A 303 -3.39 -24.79 10.86
C ARG A 303 -2.76 -24.28 9.57
N LEU A 304 -1.43 -24.34 9.44
CA LEU A 304 -0.75 -23.99 8.20
C LEU A 304 -1.11 -24.93 7.04
N ARG A 305 -1.33 -26.23 7.30
CA ARG A 305 -1.79 -27.20 6.30
C ARG A 305 -3.25 -26.96 5.91
N GLU A 306 -4.10 -26.62 6.86
CA GLU A 306 -5.50 -26.25 6.56
C GLU A 306 -5.55 -25.02 5.65
N LEU A 307 -4.74 -24.00 5.94
CA LEU A 307 -4.62 -22.81 5.10
C LEU A 307 -4.09 -23.15 3.69
N GLU A 308 -3.14 -24.08 3.59
CA GLU A 308 -2.59 -24.55 2.31
C GLU A 308 -3.66 -25.15 1.39
N ASN A 309 -4.66 -25.82 1.96
CA ASN A 309 -5.77 -26.40 1.22
C ASN A 309 -6.84 -25.37 0.81
N GLN A 310 -6.85 -24.18 1.42
CA GLN A 310 -7.87 -23.15 1.21
C GLN A 310 -7.41 -21.99 0.32
N GLN A 311 -6.10 -21.82 0.13
CA GLN A 311 -5.55 -20.74 -0.69
C GLN A 311 -5.59 -21.09 -2.20
N PRO A 312 -5.56 -20.08 -3.09
CA PRO A 312 -5.45 -20.30 -4.54
C PRO A 312 -4.18 -21.06 -4.93
N LEU A 313 -4.24 -21.77 -6.07
CA LEU A 313 -3.05 -22.30 -6.75
C LEU A 313 -2.10 -21.12 -7.02
N ASP A 314 -0.84 -21.25 -6.61
CA ASP A 314 0.21 -20.22 -6.67
C ASP A 314 0.15 -19.07 -5.65
N SER A 315 -0.60 -19.22 -4.56
CA SER A 315 -0.60 -18.24 -3.46
C SER A 315 0.71 -18.20 -2.65
N ASN A 316 1.20 -16.99 -2.40
CA ASN A 316 2.33 -16.73 -1.50
C ASN A 316 1.89 -16.44 -0.05
N LEU A 317 0.62 -16.68 0.31
CA LEU A 317 0.06 -16.32 1.61
C LEU A 317 0.80 -16.99 2.78
N ILE A 318 1.07 -18.30 2.69
CA ILE A 318 1.82 -19.03 3.72
C ILE A 318 3.25 -18.49 3.87
N LEU A 319 3.91 -18.14 2.76
CA LEU A 319 5.26 -17.57 2.81
C LEU A 319 5.26 -16.20 3.48
N ARG A 320 4.29 -15.32 3.14
CA ARG A 320 4.12 -14.01 3.79
C ARG A 320 3.82 -14.14 5.27
N LEU A 321 3.00 -15.11 5.67
CA LEU A 321 2.71 -15.39 7.09
C LEU A 321 3.96 -15.86 7.85
N LYS A 322 4.75 -16.76 7.26
CA LYS A 322 6.05 -17.18 7.83
C LYS A 322 7.02 -16.00 7.96
N ALA A 323 7.08 -15.14 6.94
CA ALA A 323 7.89 -13.92 6.98
C ALA A 323 7.43 -12.96 8.08
N LEU A 324 6.12 -12.72 8.21
CA LEU A 324 5.55 -11.90 9.30
C LEU A 324 5.94 -12.46 10.67
N LYS A 325 5.81 -13.78 10.87
CA LYS A 325 6.22 -14.43 12.12
C LYS A 325 7.70 -14.20 12.43
N GLU A 326 8.56 -14.31 11.42
CA GLU A 326 9.99 -14.07 11.57
C GLU A 326 10.29 -12.59 11.88
N MET A 327 9.61 -11.66 11.22
CA MET A 327 9.72 -10.23 11.52
C MET A 327 9.28 -9.92 12.95
N CYS A 328 8.12 -10.44 13.39
CA CYS A 328 7.64 -10.25 14.76
C CYS A 328 8.60 -10.83 15.80
N ARG A 329 9.22 -11.99 15.51
CA ARG A 329 10.24 -12.60 16.37
C ARG A 329 11.48 -11.70 16.52
N ASN A 330 11.88 -11.01 15.45
CA ASN A 330 13.07 -10.15 15.46
C ASN A 330 12.75 -8.68 15.79
N TYR A 331 11.48 -8.27 15.86
CA TYR A 331 11.08 -6.86 15.98
C TYR A 331 11.58 -6.18 17.27
N GLY A 332 11.82 -6.96 18.33
CA GLY A 332 12.34 -6.46 19.61
C GLY A 332 13.82 -6.77 19.87
N ILE A 333 14.51 -7.45 18.94
CA ILE A 333 15.93 -7.79 19.10
C ILE A 333 16.77 -6.58 18.71
N GLU A 334 17.10 -5.74 19.70
CA GLU A 334 18.11 -4.71 19.52
C GLU A 334 19.49 -5.35 19.53
N LYS A 335 20.30 -5.17 18.48
CA LYS A 335 21.68 -5.65 18.50
C LYS A 335 22.52 -4.80 19.45
N LEU A 336 23.28 -5.44 20.35
CA LEU A 336 24.27 -4.75 21.16
C LEU A 336 25.28 -4.04 20.27
N LYS A 337 25.57 -2.79 20.63
CA LYS A 337 26.58 -1.96 19.97
C LYS A 337 27.84 -1.93 20.82
N PRO A 338 29.02 -1.79 20.20
CA PRO A 338 30.24 -1.53 20.95
C PRO A 338 30.04 -0.34 21.89
N LYS A 339 30.36 -0.54 23.17
CA LYS A 339 30.17 0.39 24.32
C LYS A 339 28.90 0.20 25.16
N ASP A 340 27.93 -0.60 24.72
CA ASP A 340 26.76 -0.92 25.56
C ASP A 340 27.20 -1.68 26.81
N GLN A 341 26.43 -1.57 27.91
CA GLN A 341 26.74 -2.20 29.19
C GLN A 341 25.49 -2.87 29.76
N PHE A 342 25.70 -4.01 30.40
CA PHE A 342 24.71 -4.63 31.27
C PHE A 342 24.98 -4.22 32.71
N ASN A 343 23.97 -3.67 33.38
CA ASN A 343 24.05 -3.26 34.79
C ASN A 343 23.46 -4.32 35.74
N SER A 344 22.79 -5.34 35.21
CA SER A 344 22.22 -6.43 35.99
C SER A 344 21.97 -7.67 35.15
N SER A 345 21.90 -8.83 35.80
CA SER A 345 21.43 -10.10 35.22
C SER A 345 20.05 -9.98 34.55
N ARG A 346 19.18 -9.12 35.07
CA ARG A 346 17.85 -8.85 34.51
C ARG A 346 17.92 -8.17 33.14
N GLU A 347 18.87 -7.27 32.93
CA GLU A 347 19.07 -6.64 31.61
C GLU A 347 19.59 -7.67 30.59
N ILE A 348 20.48 -8.55 31.02
CA ILE A 348 20.97 -9.68 30.21
C ILE A 348 19.78 -10.58 29.82
N PHE A 349 19.00 -11.02 30.80
CA PHE A 349 17.80 -11.83 30.53
C PHE A 349 16.85 -11.14 29.54
N LYS A 350 16.50 -9.86 29.76
CA LYS A 350 15.58 -9.13 28.86
C LYS A 350 16.10 -9.08 27.43
N HIS A 351 17.40 -8.93 27.25
CA HIS A 351 18.03 -8.88 25.94
C HIS A 351 17.97 -10.25 25.23
N PHE A 352 18.35 -11.31 25.94
CA PHE A 352 18.49 -12.64 25.35
C PHE A 352 17.21 -13.48 25.37
N HIS A 353 16.18 -13.11 26.16
CA HIS A 353 14.94 -13.87 26.32
C HIS A 353 14.24 -14.12 24.98
N GLN A 354 14.01 -13.08 24.16
CA GLN A 354 13.32 -13.26 22.88
C GLN A 354 14.08 -14.17 21.90
N GLN A 355 15.41 -14.12 21.93
CA GLN A 355 16.28 -14.98 21.11
C GLN A 355 16.26 -16.44 21.58
N LEU A 356 16.17 -16.68 22.89
CA LEU A 356 16.41 -17.97 23.53
C LEU A 356 15.14 -18.73 23.94
N GLU A 357 14.05 -18.05 24.31
CA GLU A 357 12.83 -18.64 24.90
C GLU A 357 12.22 -19.75 24.04
N ASN A 358 12.18 -19.56 22.72
CA ASN A 358 11.52 -20.46 21.78
C ASN A 358 12.49 -21.45 21.10
N GLN A 359 13.73 -21.53 21.55
CA GLN A 359 14.71 -22.44 20.99
C GLN A 359 14.47 -23.86 21.49
N LYS A 360 14.33 -24.81 20.55
CA LYS A 360 14.09 -26.23 20.85
C LYS A 360 15.33 -27.00 21.27
N GLN A 361 16.49 -26.38 21.12
CA GLN A 361 17.80 -26.93 21.47
C GLN A 361 18.48 -25.95 22.43
N GLU A 362 19.32 -26.47 23.31
CA GLU A 362 20.20 -25.66 24.15
C GLU A 362 21.22 -24.94 23.26
N GLN A 363 21.33 -23.64 23.44
CA GLN A 363 22.31 -22.76 22.82
C GLN A 363 23.13 -22.11 23.93
N PHE A 364 24.45 -22.23 23.84
CA PHE A 364 25.38 -21.59 24.77
C PHE A 364 26.05 -20.42 24.09
N ILE A 365 25.83 -19.23 24.64
CA ILE A 365 26.28 -17.94 24.14
C ILE A 365 27.28 -17.37 25.15
N ILE A 366 28.31 -16.70 24.65
CA ILE A 366 29.18 -15.86 25.47
C ILE A 366 29.09 -14.41 25.02
N VAL A 367 29.03 -13.51 25.99
CA VAL A 367 29.15 -12.06 25.78
C VAL A 367 30.53 -11.64 26.24
N LEU A 368 31.30 -11.06 25.33
CA LEU A 368 32.67 -10.62 25.53
C LEU A 368 32.68 -9.13 25.90
N LEU A 369 33.44 -8.78 26.92
CA LEU A 369 33.42 -7.44 27.52
C LEU A 369 34.83 -6.82 27.57
N ASP A 370 34.90 -5.50 27.48
CA ASP A 370 36.15 -4.74 27.66
C ASP A 370 36.45 -4.44 29.14
N ASN A 371 37.58 -3.77 29.41
CA ASN A 371 38.03 -3.42 30.77
C ASN A 371 37.05 -2.52 31.57
N LYS A 372 36.04 -1.93 30.90
CA LYS A 372 34.97 -1.16 31.52
C LYS A 372 33.64 -1.92 31.51
N HIS A 373 33.68 -3.24 31.32
CA HIS A 373 32.54 -4.13 31.17
C HIS A 373 31.58 -3.70 30.05
N ARG A 374 32.12 -3.10 28.99
CA ARG A 374 31.35 -2.74 27.80
C ARG A 374 31.37 -3.87 26.79
N TYR A 375 30.24 -4.10 26.14
CA TYR A 375 30.08 -5.07 25.07
C TYR A 375 31.13 -4.89 23.96
N LEU A 376 31.77 -6.01 23.62
CA LEU A 376 32.68 -6.16 22.47
C LEU A 376 32.03 -7.02 21.38
N ALA A 377 31.59 -8.23 21.76
CA ALA A 377 31.06 -9.23 20.83
C ALA A 377 30.17 -10.24 21.56
N GLU A 378 29.33 -10.93 20.80
CA GLU A 378 28.47 -12.05 21.19
C GLU A 378 28.82 -13.24 20.29
N GLU A 379 29.01 -14.41 20.89
CA GLU A 379 29.46 -15.60 20.17
C GLU A 379 28.65 -16.83 20.57
N ASP A 380 28.15 -17.54 19.56
CA ASP A 380 27.50 -18.83 19.70
C ASP A 380 28.57 -19.92 19.87
N VAL A 381 28.82 -20.36 21.09
CA VAL A 381 29.85 -21.39 21.37
C VAL A 381 29.38 -22.75 20.90
N THR A 382 28.13 -23.09 21.15
CA THR A 382 27.55 -24.38 20.77
C THR A 382 26.03 -24.30 20.59
N LYS A 383 25.53 -25.06 19.60
CA LYS A 383 24.10 -25.40 19.43
C LYS A 383 23.96 -26.90 19.63
N GLY A 384 23.32 -27.32 20.72
CA GLY A 384 23.21 -28.72 21.11
C GLY A 384 22.42 -29.56 20.11
N ILE A 385 22.69 -30.87 20.05
CA ILE A 385 22.05 -31.77 19.08
C ILE A 385 20.64 -32.15 19.54
N LEU A 386 20.39 -32.25 20.86
CA LEU A 386 19.02 -32.42 21.41
C LEU A 386 18.87 -32.18 22.93
N ASN A 387 19.87 -32.47 23.79
CA ASN A 387 19.70 -32.36 25.26
C ASN A 387 20.98 -31.99 26.05
N LYS A 388 22.10 -31.68 25.39
CA LYS A 388 23.35 -31.24 26.04
C LYS A 388 24.17 -30.36 25.10
N SER A 389 24.58 -29.21 25.59
CA SER A 389 25.62 -28.38 25.00
C SER A 389 27.01 -28.88 25.43
N LEU A 390 27.82 -29.40 24.51
CA LEU A 390 29.22 -29.79 24.79
C LEU A 390 30.11 -28.54 24.81
N VAL A 391 29.98 -27.72 25.85
CA VAL A 391 30.80 -26.52 26.00
C VAL A 391 32.20 -26.93 26.43
N HIS A 392 33.20 -26.58 25.62
CA HIS A 392 34.60 -26.81 25.97
C HIS A 392 35.29 -25.47 26.25
N PRO A 393 36.00 -25.31 27.39
CA PRO A 393 36.65 -24.04 27.74
C PRO A 393 37.58 -23.50 26.65
N ARG A 394 38.24 -24.37 25.88
CA ARG A 394 39.05 -23.97 24.73
C ARG A 394 38.28 -23.11 23.72
N GLU A 395 37.05 -23.49 23.38
CA GLU A 395 36.26 -22.76 22.37
C GLU A 395 35.79 -21.41 22.94
N VAL A 396 35.34 -21.41 24.20
CA VAL A 396 34.97 -20.18 24.92
C VAL A 396 36.11 -19.18 24.97
N PHE A 397 37.28 -19.62 25.46
CA PHE A 397 38.41 -18.72 25.68
C PHE A 397 39.21 -18.42 24.40
N ALA A 398 39.15 -19.27 23.37
CA ALA A 398 39.72 -18.93 22.06
C ALA A 398 39.08 -17.65 21.51
N SER A 399 37.74 -17.60 21.52
CA SER A 399 37.01 -16.41 21.08
C SER A 399 37.25 -15.20 21.99
N ALA A 400 37.25 -15.39 23.31
CA ALA A 400 37.55 -14.33 24.26
C ALA A 400 38.94 -13.70 24.03
N ILE A 401 39.94 -14.53 23.76
CA ILE A 401 41.32 -14.09 23.47
C ILE A 401 41.39 -13.38 22.12
N GLU A 402 40.74 -13.91 21.08
CA GLU A 402 40.69 -13.32 19.74
C GLU A 402 40.13 -11.89 19.77
N HIS A 403 39.05 -11.69 20.52
CA HIS A 403 38.40 -10.39 20.71
C HIS A 403 39.07 -9.50 21.76
N ARG A 404 40.16 -9.96 22.38
CA ARG A 404 40.87 -9.24 23.48
C ARG A 404 39.92 -8.87 24.61
N ALA A 405 39.02 -9.78 24.96
CA ALA A 405 38.06 -9.59 26.04
C ALA A 405 38.79 -9.46 27.37
N ALA A 406 38.35 -8.52 28.19
CA ALA A 406 38.79 -8.35 29.57
C ALA A 406 37.98 -9.22 30.53
N ALA A 407 36.76 -9.59 30.15
CA ALA A 407 35.88 -10.47 30.91
C ALA A 407 34.81 -11.07 29.98
N LEU A 408 34.10 -12.10 30.44
CA LEU A 408 32.98 -12.66 29.68
C LEU A 408 31.79 -13.01 30.59
N ILE A 409 30.61 -13.11 29.99
CA ILE A 409 29.38 -13.60 30.61
C ILE A 409 28.91 -14.81 29.79
N CYS A 410 28.54 -15.89 30.47
CA CYS A 410 27.95 -17.08 29.86
C CYS A 410 26.43 -17.00 29.89
N ILE A 411 25.75 -17.46 28.84
CA ILE A 411 24.30 -17.47 28.76
C ILE A 411 23.85 -18.75 28.05
N HIS A 412 22.87 -19.46 28.58
CA HIS A 412 22.21 -20.52 27.83
C HIS A 412 20.73 -20.66 28.15
N ASN A 413 20.00 -21.36 27.28
CA ASN A 413 18.59 -21.64 27.47
C ASN A 413 18.34 -23.09 27.89
N HIS A 414 17.31 -23.29 28.71
CA HIS A 414 16.72 -24.59 28.97
C HIS A 414 15.41 -24.74 28.17
N PRO A 415 15.35 -25.62 27.14
CA PRO A 415 14.13 -25.86 26.38
C PRO A 415 12.95 -26.39 27.23
N SER A 416 13.22 -26.92 28.43
CA SER A 416 12.20 -27.33 29.40
C SER A 416 11.39 -26.15 29.97
N GLY A 417 11.93 -24.93 29.89
CA GLY A 417 11.36 -23.74 30.51
C GLY A 417 11.71 -23.55 31.99
N ASP A 418 12.42 -24.49 32.62
CA ASP A 418 12.88 -24.37 34.01
C ASP A 418 14.32 -23.81 34.04
N PRO A 419 14.56 -22.61 34.60
CA PRO A 419 15.90 -22.01 34.65
C PRO A 419 16.78 -22.56 35.79
N GLU A 420 16.36 -23.58 36.54
CA GLU A 420 17.19 -24.15 37.62
C GLU A 420 18.43 -24.88 37.04
N PRO A 421 19.65 -24.57 37.52
CA PRO A 421 20.88 -25.17 36.99
C PRO A 421 20.96 -26.68 37.24
N SER A 422 21.36 -27.41 36.21
CA SER A 422 21.72 -28.82 36.29
C SER A 422 23.12 -29.01 36.91
N GLN A 423 23.44 -30.25 37.33
CA GLN A 423 24.80 -30.57 37.78
C GLN A 423 25.87 -30.32 36.71
N GLU A 424 25.51 -30.42 35.43
CA GLU A 424 26.44 -30.15 34.35
C GLU A 424 26.72 -28.65 34.25
N ASP A 425 25.68 -27.81 34.42
CA ASP A 425 25.82 -26.35 34.46
C ASP A 425 26.76 -25.90 35.57
N PHE A 426 26.67 -26.49 36.76
CA PHE A 426 27.63 -26.24 37.84
C PHE A 426 29.06 -26.60 37.42
N ARG A 427 29.27 -27.81 36.91
CA ARG A 427 30.61 -28.30 36.53
C ARG A 427 31.24 -27.48 35.42
N ILE A 428 30.47 -27.12 34.40
CA ILE A 428 31.00 -26.30 33.30
C ILE A 428 31.33 -24.89 33.79
N THR A 429 30.47 -24.30 34.62
CA THR A 429 30.69 -22.96 35.17
C THR A 429 31.95 -22.91 36.01
N GLU A 430 32.11 -23.84 36.98
CA GLU A 430 33.31 -23.93 37.80
C GLU A 430 34.57 -24.03 36.94
N ARG A 431 34.54 -24.91 35.92
CA ARG A 431 35.68 -25.10 35.02
C ARG A 431 35.98 -23.86 34.18
N LEU A 432 34.96 -23.14 33.71
CA LEU A 432 35.14 -21.88 32.98
C LEU A 432 35.69 -20.79 33.88
N VAL A 433 35.23 -20.69 35.14
CA VAL A 433 35.76 -19.75 36.14
C VAL A 433 37.23 -20.02 36.45
N GLU A 434 37.61 -21.30 36.64
CA GLU A 434 39.00 -21.69 36.86
C GLU A 434 39.91 -21.31 35.69
N VAL A 435 39.49 -21.61 34.46
CA VAL A 435 40.25 -21.25 33.25
C VAL A 435 40.31 -19.73 33.10
N GLY A 436 39.21 -19.01 33.35
CA GLY A 436 39.16 -17.56 33.29
C GLY A 436 40.13 -16.89 34.25
N LYS A 437 40.26 -17.43 35.47
CA LYS A 437 41.28 -17.00 36.45
C LYS A 437 42.70 -17.24 35.92
N LEU A 438 42.95 -18.39 35.29
CA LEU A 438 44.27 -18.76 34.76
C LEU A 438 44.70 -17.87 33.57
N VAL A 439 43.79 -17.59 32.63
CA VAL A 439 44.11 -16.80 31.43
C VAL A 439 43.96 -15.28 31.63
N GLY A 440 43.44 -14.85 32.79
CA GLY A 440 43.22 -13.43 33.10
C GLY A 440 41.98 -12.82 32.45
N ILE A 441 40.98 -13.64 32.14
CA ILE A 441 39.69 -13.23 31.57
C ILE A 441 38.58 -13.80 32.48
N PRO A 442 38.16 -13.11 33.55
CA PRO A 442 37.14 -13.60 34.47
C PRO A 442 35.78 -13.82 33.81
N VAL A 443 35.07 -14.84 34.30
CA VAL A 443 33.64 -15.07 34.02
C VAL A 443 32.85 -14.26 35.05
N LEU A 444 32.11 -13.24 34.60
CA LEU A 444 31.39 -12.33 35.50
C LEU A 444 30.03 -12.88 35.94
N ASP A 445 29.36 -13.59 35.05
CA ASP A 445 28.08 -14.24 35.35
C ASP A 445 27.86 -15.44 34.43
N HIS A 446 26.96 -16.32 34.86
CA HIS A 446 26.36 -17.35 34.04
C HIS A 446 24.83 -17.28 34.19
N VAL A 447 24.14 -16.91 33.11
CA VAL A 447 22.69 -16.70 33.10
C VAL A 447 21.97 -17.82 32.35
N ILE A 448 21.12 -18.55 33.06
CA ILE A 448 20.26 -19.60 32.49
C ILE A 448 18.86 -19.03 32.23
N VAL A 449 18.40 -19.10 30.98
CA VAL A 449 17.09 -18.63 30.54
C VAL A 449 16.11 -19.81 30.45
N GLY A 450 14.97 -19.71 31.13
CA GLY A 450 13.91 -20.73 31.12
C GLY A 450 12.52 -20.10 31.14
N GLY A 451 11.76 -20.27 30.04
CA GLY A 451 10.44 -19.70 29.88
C GLY A 451 10.46 -18.17 30.08
N ASP A 452 9.59 -17.66 30.94
CA ASP A 452 9.52 -16.24 31.33
C ASP A 452 10.46 -15.86 32.50
N ASN A 453 11.42 -16.71 32.86
CA ASN A 453 12.29 -16.51 34.02
C ASN A 453 13.77 -16.85 33.74
N TYR A 454 14.64 -16.54 34.70
CA TYR A 454 16.07 -16.83 34.61
C TYR A 454 16.72 -17.13 35.96
N THR A 455 17.88 -17.77 35.92
CA THR A 455 18.81 -17.91 37.06
C THR A 455 20.14 -17.25 36.69
N SER A 456 20.67 -16.40 37.58
CA SER A 456 22.04 -15.89 37.51
C SER A 456 22.88 -16.57 38.59
N PHE A 457 24.04 -17.09 38.19
CA PHE A 457 24.99 -17.67 39.15
C PHE A 457 25.61 -16.57 40.04
N ALA A 458 25.87 -15.38 39.50
CA ALA A 458 26.37 -14.25 40.27
C ALA A 458 25.36 -13.82 41.36
N ASP A 459 24.09 -13.67 41.00
CA ASP A 459 23.03 -13.25 41.93
C ASP A 459 22.80 -14.29 43.04
N LYS A 460 22.93 -15.59 42.72
CA LYS A 460 22.80 -16.70 43.69
C LYS A 460 24.07 -16.94 44.51
N GLY A 461 25.17 -16.22 44.26
CA GLY A 461 26.44 -16.39 44.97
C GLY A 461 27.16 -17.71 44.65
N LEU A 462 27.06 -18.18 43.41
CA LEU A 462 27.56 -19.48 42.93
C LEU A 462 28.87 -19.38 42.11
N LEU A 463 29.53 -18.20 42.08
CA LEU A 463 30.76 -17.92 41.29
C LEU A 463 32.00 -17.64 42.15
#